data_AF-J8ZWW4-F1
#
_entry.id   AF-J8ZWW4-F1
#
_cell.length_a   1.000
_cell.length_b   1.000
_cell.length_c   1.000
_cell.angle_alpha   90.00
_cell.angle_beta   90.00
_cell.angle_gamma   90.00
#
_symmetry.space_group_name_H-M   'P 1'
#
loop_
_entity.id
_entity.type
_entity.pdbx_description
1 polymer ?
#
loop_
_entity_poly.entity_id
_entity_poly.type
_entity_poly.pdbx_seq_one_letter_code
_entity_poly.pdbx_strand_id
1 'polypeptide(L)'
;MLIFLFNSYVFTASNSGRFNDRIRKINMDIVNYEDDIHFNQQIIDKLNTFFCCNVRHNAIKTKISEDIVSLEKVRTRLVRLDPEDCFYRYGKFKEYLIDDINRKILSKNMQWDSQVKSYNESLCNIAGYERINESLRKKINSLKAEKYTLQMFQKVNK
;
A
#
# COMPACT_ATOMS: atom_id res chain seq x y z
N MET A 1 -55.61 -20.03 32.39
CA MET A 1 -54.16 -19.98 32.68
C MET A 1 -53.26 -20.57 31.59
N LEU A 2 -53.68 -21.62 30.86
CA LEU A 2 -52.87 -22.25 29.79
C LEU A 2 -52.58 -21.34 28.57
N ILE A 3 -53.51 -20.45 28.20
CA ILE A 3 -53.35 -19.55 27.03
C ILE A 3 -52.27 -18.47 27.25
N PHE A 4 -52.09 -18.00 28.49
CA PHE A 4 -51.06 -17.02 28.83
C PHE A 4 -49.65 -17.62 28.81
N LEU A 5 -49.50 -18.89 29.19
CA LEU A 5 -48.23 -19.61 29.12
C LEU A 5 -47.80 -19.93 27.68
N PHE A 6 -48.76 -20.17 26.80
CA PHE A 6 -48.48 -20.42 25.38
C PHE A 6 -48.02 -19.14 24.65
N ASN A 7 -48.66 -18.01 24.93
CA ASN A 7 -48.27 -16.72 24.34
C ASN A 7 -46.91 -16.22 24.83
N SER A 8 -46.58 -16.41 26.12
CA SER A 8 -45.25 -16.06 26.62
C SER A 8 -44.15 -16.96 26.04
N TYR A 9 -44.41 -18.26 25.88
CA TYR A 9 -43.46 -19.22 25.30
C TYR A 9 -43.21 -18.99 23.80
N VAL A 10 -44.25 -18.67 23.01
CA VAL A 10 -44.11 -18.36 21.58
C VAL A 10 -43.38 -17.02 21.38
N PHE A 11 -43.60 -16.04 22.25
CA PHE A 11 -42.93 -14.74 22.19
C PHE A 11 -41.45 -14.81 22.61
N THR A 12 -41.10 -15.63 23.61
CA THR A 12 -39.70 -15.86 24.01
C THR A 12 -38.96 -16.73 22.99
N ALA A 13 -39.59 -17.77 22.44
CA ALA A 13 -39.00 -18.62 21.40
C ALA A 13 -38.71 -17.85 20.10
N SER A 14 -39.66 -17.04 19.62
CA SER A 14 -39.48 -16.23 18.40
C SER A 14 -38.40 -15.15 18.52
N ASN A 15 -38.26 -14.52 19.69
CA ASN A 15 -37.17 -13.58 19.97
C ASN A 15 -35.81 -14.28 20.14
N SER A 16 -35.78 -15.46 20.78
CA SER A 16 -34.54 -16.23 20.93
C SER A 16 -33.96 -16.69 19.59
N GLY A 17 -34.82 -17.10 18.64
CA GLY A 17 -34.42 -17.45 17.27
C GLY A 17 -33.81 -16.28 16.52
N ARG A 18 -34.44 -15.10 16.58
CA ARG A 18 -33.92 -13.86 15.97
C ARG A 18 -32.55 -13.45 16.53
N PHE A 19 -32.34 -13.57 17.84
CA PHE A 19 -31.04 -13.28 18.45
C PHE A 19 -29.96 -14.26 18.00
N ASN A 20 -30.27 -15.56 17.92
CA ASN A 20 -29.33 -16.56 17.42
C ASN A 20 -28.95 -16.32 15.95
N ASP A 21 -29.91 -15.97 15.10
CA ASP A 21 -29.65 -15.62 13.71
C ASP A 21 -28.76 -14.37 13.59
N ARG A 22 -29.01 -13.34 14.40
CA ARG A 22 -28.16 -12.14 14.40
C ARG A 22 -26.75 -12.44 14.90
N ILE A 23 -26.59 -13.20 15.98
CA ILE A 23 -25.28 -13.62 16.49
C ILE A 23 -24.51 -14.42 15.43
N ARG A 24 -25.19 -15.34 14.72
CA ARG A 24 -24.60 -16.10 13.63
C ARG A 24 -24.11 -15.18 12.51
N LYS A 25 -24.93 -14.21 12.10
CA LYS A 25 -24.54 -13.20 11.10
C LYS A 25 -23.35 -12.37 11.56
N ILE A 26 -23.35 -11.91 12.81
CA ILE A 26 -22.21 -11.18 13.40
C ILE A 26 -20.92 -11.99 13.32
N ASN A 27 -20.97 -13.29 13.63
CA ASN A 27 -19.78 -14.15 13.54
C ASN A 27 -19.26 -14.24 12.09
N MET A 28 -20.15 -14.40 11.11
CA MET A 28 -19.76 -14.42 9.70
C MET A 28 -19.15 -13.07 9.27
N ASP A 29 -19.79 -11.96 9.64
CA ASP A 29 -19.30 -10.61 9.32
C ASP A 29 -17.91 -10.35 9.93
N ILE A 30 -17.66 -10.81 11.17
CA ILE A 30 -16.34 -10.71 11.81
C ILE A 30 -15.29 -11.50 11.04
N VAL A 31 -15.57 -12.76 10.69
CA VAL A 31 -14.63 -13.60 9.93
C VAL A 31 -14.28 -12.95 8.60
N ASN A 32 -15.29 -12.48 7.86
CA ASN A 32 -15.07 -11.79 6.59
C ASN A 32 -14.18 -10.55 6.74
N TYR A 33 -14.40 -9.73 7.78
CA TYR A 33 -13.56 -8.57 8.03
C TYR A 33 -12.13 -8.93 8.48
N GLU A 34 -11.95 -10.04 9.22
CA GLU A 34 -10.63 -10.55 9.58
C GLU A 34 -9.87 -11.03 8.34
N ASP A 35 -10.55 -11.72 7.42
CA ASP A 35 -10.00 -12.14 6.13
C ASP A 35 -9.60 -10.95 5.25
N ASP A 36 -10.44 -9.91 5.17
CA ASP A 36 -10.15 -8.67 4.45
C ASP A 36 -8.91 -7.96 5.03
N ILE A 37 -8.81 -7.88 6.37
CA ILE A 37 -7.64 -7.30 7.05
C ILE A 37 -6.37 -8.08 6.69
N HIS A 38 -6.43 -9.41 6.72
CA HIS A 38 -5.31 -10.27 6.39
C HIS A 38 -4.89 -10.11 4.93
N PHE A 39 -5.85 -10.06 4.00
CA PHE A 39 -5.58 -9.81 2.59
C PHE A 39 -4.90 -8.45 2.36
N ASN A 40 -5.42 -7.38 2.97
CA ASN A 40 -4.81 -6.06 2.91
C ASN A 40 -3.40 -6.05 3.49
N GLN A 41 -3.15 -6.80 4.57
CA GLN A 41 -1.81 -6.92 5.16
C GLN A 41 -0.81 -7.55 4.18
N GLN A 42 -1.23 -8.61 3.45
CA GLN A 42 -0.37 -9.21 2.43
C GLN A 42 -0.03 -8.23 1.31
N ILE A 43 -0.94 -7.33 0.94
CA ILE A 43 -0.67 -6.28 -0.04
C ILE A 43 0.35 -5.30 0.51
N ILE A 44 0.18 -4.83 1.76
CA ILE A 44 1.12 -3.93 2.43
C ILE A 44 2.52 -4.57 2.47
N ASP A 45 2.63 -5.84 2.83
CA ASP A 45 3.92 -6.54 2.92
C ASP A 45 4.62 -6.64 1.57
N LYS A 46 3.86 -6.89 0.49
CA LYS A 46 4.38 -6.86 -0.88
C LYS A 46 4.86 -5.45 -1.27
N LEU A 47 4.07 -4.42 -0.97
CA LEU A 47 4.44 -3.03 -1.26
C LEU A 47 5.73 -2.64 -0.52
N ASN A 48 5.85 -2.99 0.76
CA ASN A 48 7.04 -2.77 1.57
C ASN A 48 8.28 -3.49 1.03
N THR A 49 8.13 -4.75 0.62
CA THR A 49 9.25 -5.56 0.14
C THR A 49 9.78 -5.07 -1.21
N PHE A 50 8.89 -4.74 -2.15
CA PHE A 50 9.28 -4.50 -3.54
C PHE A 50 9.42 -3.03 -3.90
N PHE A 51 8.58 -2.15 -3.35
CA PHE A 51 8.42 -0.78 -3.84
C PHE A 51 8.77 0.30 -2.81
N CYS A 52 8.47 0.09 -1.53
CA CYS A 52 8.71 1.06 -0.45
C CYS A 52 9.99 0.81 0.37
N CYS A 53 10.90 -0.03 -0.10
CA CYS A 53 12.17 -0.24 0.58
C CYS A 53 13.03 1.04 0.48
N ASN A 54 13.10 1.81 1.57
CA ASN A 54 13.88 3.06 1.65
C ASN A 54 15.36 2.82 1.31
N VAL A 55 15.93 1.69 1.73
CA VAL A 55 17.30 1.29 1.39
C VAL A 55 17.48 1.17 -0.13
N ARG A 56 16.56 0.48 -0.81
CA ARG A 56 16.58 0.33 -2.27
C ARG A 56 16.38 1.67 -2.98
N HIS A 57 15.44 2.48 -2.52
CA HIS A 57 15.19 3.82 -3.07
C HIS A 57 16.44 4.69 -3.00
N ASN A 58 17.12 4.73 -1.85
CA ASN A 58 18.36 5.47 -1.66
C ASN A 58 19.52 4.89 -2.47
N ALA A 59 19.63 3.56 -2.57
CA ALA A 59 20.64 2.93 -3.40
C ALA A 59 20.51 3.31 -4.89
N ILE A 60 19.27 3.34 -5.41
CA ILE A 60 18.99 3.79 -6.77
C ILE A 60 19.33 5.28 -6.93
N LYS A 61 18.95 6.12 -5.96
CA LYS A 61 19.27 7.56 -5.94
C LYS A 61 20.77 7.81 -6.04
N THR A 62 21.54 7.14 -5.19
CA THR A 62 23.00 7.26 -5.14
C THR A 62 23.60 6.84 -6.47
N LYS A 63 23.22 5.67 -7.00
CA LYS A 63 23.71 5.18 -8.28
C LYS A 63 23.43 6.16 -9.43
N ILE A 64 22.21 6.68 -9.53
CA ILE A 64 21.86 7.65 -10.56
C ILE A 64 22.66 8.95 -10.40
N SER A 65 22.84 9.42 -9.16
CA SER A 65 23.61 10.63 -8.87
C SER A 65 25.08 10.46 -9.26
N GLU A 66 25.69 9.32 -8.95
CA GLU A 66 27.06 8.97 -9.34
C GLU A 66 27.21 8.89 -10.87
N ASP A 67 26.26 8.24 -11.55
CA ASP A 67 26.23 8.16 -13.01
C ASP A 67 26.19 9.58 -13.63
N ILE A 68 25.31 10.46 -13.13
CA ILE A 68 25.22 11.84 -13.61
C ILE A 68 26.52 12.61 -13.36
N VAL A 69 27.12 12.48 -12.17
CA VAL A 69 28.41 13.12 -11.85
C VAL A 69 29.51 12.63 -12.79
N SER A 70 29.52 11.33 -13.11
CA SER A 70 30.50 10.77 -14.05
C SER A 70 30.32 11.32 -15.47
N LEU A 71 29.06 11.42 -15.94
CA LEU A 71 28.70 11.99 -17.23
C LEU A 71 29.08 13.47 -17.32
N GLU A 72 28.81 14.24 -16.26
CA GLU A 72 29.17 15.66 -16.16
C GLU A 72 30.68 15.89 -16.19
N LYS A 73 31.46 15.01 -15.53
CA LYS A 73 32.92 15.03 -15.62
C LYS A 73 33.40 14.79 -17.05
N VAL A 74 32.81 13.84 -17.77
CA VAL A 74 33.15 13.59 -19.18
C VAL A 74 32.76 14.78 -20.05
N ARG A 75 31.55 15.35 -19.86
CA ARG A 75 31.09 16.54 -20.60
C ARG A 75 32.05 17.71 -20.41
N THR A 76 32.43 17.99 -19.16
CA THR A 76 33.37 19.07 -18.82
C THR A 76 34.72 18.88 -19.51
N ARG A 77 35.21 17.64 -19.61
CA ARG A 77 36.45 17.33 -20.35
C ARG A 77 36.30 17.60 -21.84
N LEU A 78 35.21 17.14 -22.46
CA LEU A 78 34.95 17.36 -23.89
C LEU A 78 34.78 18.84 -24.24
N VAL A 79 34.13 19.63 -23.38
CA VAL A 79 33.98 21.08 -23.58
C VAL A 79 35.33 21.79 -23.67
N ARG A 80 36.33 21.32 -22.92
CA ARG A 80 37.69 21.87 -22.90
C ARG A 80 38.58 21.41 -24.05
N LEU A 81 38.18 20.38 -24.81
CA LEU A 81 38.94 19.93 -25.97
C LEU A 81 38.70 20.84 -27.16
N ASP A 82 39.75 21.00 -27.96
CA ASP A 82 39.65 21.55 -29.30
C ASP A 82 38.78 20.61 -30.17
N PRO A 83 37.88 21.15 -31.03
CA PRO A 83 37.06 20.33 -31.92
C PRO A 83 37.85 19.37 -32.82
N GLU A 84 39.02 19.77 -33.34
CA GLU A 84 39.86 18.96 -34.22
C GLU A 84 40.51 17.81 -33.44
N ASP A 85 41.06 18.10 -32.26
CA ASP A 85 41.58 17.09 -31.34
C ASP A 85 40.50 16.10 -30.91
N CYS A 86 39.28 16.59 -30.69
CA CYS A 86 38.15 15.76 -30.33
C CYS A 86 37.78 14.79 -31.47
N PHE A 87 37.71 15.30 -32.69
CA PHE A 87 37.44 14.48 -33.87
C PHE A 87 38.55 13.44 -34.10
N TYR A 88 39.82 13.84 -33.96
CA TYR A 88 40.96 12.92 -34.09
C TYR A 88 40.92 11.78 -33.06
N ARG A 89 40.57 12.10 -31.79
CA ARG A 89 40.55 11.11 -30.69
C ARG A 89 39.33 10.20 -30.70
N TYR A 90 38.15 10.73 -31.01
CA TYR A 90 36.87 10.02 -30.81
C TYR A 90 36.15 9.70 -32.12
N GLY A 91 36.65 10.17 -33.27
CA GLY A 91 36.02 9.98 -34.58
C GLY A 91 34.65 10.63 -34.72
N LYS A 92 34.31 11.58 -33.83
CA LYS A 92 32.99 12.24 -33.76
C LYS A 92 33.17 13.72 -33.47
N PHE A 93 32.24 14.53 -33.99
CA PHE A 93 32.18 15.94 -33.66
C PHE A 93 31.91 16.15 -32.17
N LYS A 94 32.57 17.17 -31.60
CA LYS A 94 32.49 17.53 -30.19
C LYS A 94 31.05 17.78 -29.75
N GLU A 95 30.29 18.50 -30.55
CA GLU A 95 28.89 18.85 -30.32
C GLU A 95 28.04 17.59 -30.18
N TYR A 96 28.24 16.62 -31.07
CA TYR A 96 27.52 15.34 -31.02
C TYR A 96 27.80 14.58 -29.72
N LEU A 97 29.05 14.54 -29.27
CA LEU A 97 29.42 13.85 -28.02
C LEU A 97 28.82 14.54 -26.80
N ILE A 98 28.81 15.87 -26.78
CA ILE A 98 28.19 16.67 -25.72
C ILE A 98 26.68 16.41 -25.69
N ASP A 99 26.02 16.42 -26.84
CA ASP A 99 24.58 16.16 -26.95
C ASP A 99 24.21 14.73 -26.55
N ASP A 100 25.03 13.73 -26.90
CA ASP A 100 24.85 12.36 -26.43
C ASP A 100 24.92 12.27 -24.90
N ILE A 101 25.88 12.96 -24.26
CA ILE A 101 25.98 13.01 -22.80
C ILE A 101 24.77 13.71 -22.18
N ASN A 102 24.35 14.85 -22.74
CA ASN A 102 23.18 15.59 -22.26
C ASN A 102 21.91 14.72 -22.33
N ARG A 103 21.73 13.95 -23.41
CA ARG A 103 20.63 12.98 -23.53
C ARG A 103 20.70 11.88 -22.48
N LYS A 104 21.89 11.36 -22.18
CA LYS A 104 22.08 10.35 -21.12
C LYS A 104 21.75 10.92 -19.73
N ILE A 105 22.17 12.14 -19.42
CA ILE A 105 21.83 12.82 -18.16
C ILE A 105 20.32 13.02 -18.04
N LEU A 106 19.68 13.51 -19.10
CA LEU A 106 18.23 13.68 -19.14
C LEU A 106 17.48 12.36 -18.93
N SER A 107 17.93 11.28 -19.58
CA SER A 107 17.38 9.94 -19.36
C SER A 107 17.54 9.47 -17.90
N LYS A 108 18.69 9.73 -17.27
CA LYS A 108 18.94 9.40 -15.86
C LYS A 108 18.02 10.18 -14.91
N ASN A 109 17.78 11.46 -15.18
CA ASN A 109 16.82 12.25 -14.43
C ASN A 109 15.39 11.72 -14.57
N MET A 110 14.96 11.37 -15.79
CA MET A 110 13.64 10.76 -16.02
C MET A 110 13.47 9.42 -15.29
N GLN A 111 14.53 8.59 -15.27
CA GLN A 111 14.53 7.33 -14.50
C GLN A 111 14.34 7.60 -13.01
N TRP A 112 15.00 8.63 -12.47
CA TRP A 112 14.86 9.02 -11.09
C TRP A 112 13.45 9.53 -10.76
N ASP A 113 12.89 10.39 -11.59
CA ASP A 113 11.53 10.92 -11.40
C ASP A 113 10.49 9.80 -11.40
N SER A 114 10.63 8.84 -12.32
CA SER A 114 9.79 7.64 -12.34
C SER A 114 9.92 6.82 -11.07
N GLN A 115 11.13 6.62 -10.56
CA GLN A 115 11.37 5.88 -9.31
C GLN A 115 10.75 6.59 -8.10
N VAL A 116 10.86 7.91 -8.02
CA VAL A 116 10.25 8.73 -6.95
C VAL A 116 8.73 8.62 -7.00
N LYS A 117 8.14 8.72 -8.19
CA LYS A 117 6.69 8.59 -8.37
C LYS A 117 6.19 7.24 -7.88
N SER A 118 6.79 6.13 -8.35
CA SER A 118 6.38 4.79 -7.93
C SER A 118 6.58 4.53 -6.43
N TYR A 119 7.65 5.06 -5.85
CA TYR A 119 7.90 4.98 -4.41
C TYR A 119 6.80 5.70 -3.61
N ASN A 120 6.47 6.93 -3.99
CA ASN A 120 5.44 7.73 -3.32
C ASN A 120 4.03 7.13 -3.50
N GLU A 121 3.69 6.66 -4.70
CA GLU A 121 2.42 5.97 -4.96
C GLU A 121 2.27 4.75 -4.06
N SER A 122 3.35 3.98 -3.88
CA SER A 122 3.34 2.80 -3.03
C SER A 122 3.15 3.16 -1.54
N LEU A 123 3.77 4.25 -1.06
CA LEU A 123 3.56 4.75 0.30
C LEU A 123 2.10 5.19 0.52
N CYS A 124 1.52 5.91 -0.45
CA CYS A 124 0.12 6.31 -0.41
C CYS A 124 -0.82 5.09 -0.37
N ASN A 125 -0.53 4.05 -1.14
CA ASN A 125 -1.31 2.83 -1.15
C ASN A 125 -1.25 2.10 0.19
N ILE A 126 -0.06 1.97 0.80
CA ILE A 126 0.10 1.39 2.13
C ILE A 126 -0.77 2.13 3.14
N ALA A 127 -0.66 3.46 3.20
CA ALA A 127 -1.46 4.28 4.10
C ALA A 127 -2.97 4.12 3.85
N GLY A 128 -3.38 3.92 2.59
CA GLY A 128 -4.77 3.61 2.24
C GLY A 128 -5.25 2.29 2.84
N TYR A 129 -4.50 1.21 2.67
CA TYR A 129 -4.83 -0.10 3.23
C TYR A 129 -4.81 -0.12 4.76
N GLU A 130 -3.88 0.59 5.40
CA GLU A 130 -3.84 0.73 6.86
C GLU A 130 -5.10 1.39 7.41
N ARG A 131 -5.60 2.46 6.77
CA ARG A 131 -6.86 3.11 7.15
C ARG A 131 -8.07 2.19 6.97
N ILE A 132 -8.09 1.40 5.89
CA ILE A 132 -9.14 0.40 5.67
C ILE A 132 -9.11 -0.63 6.81
N ASN A 133 -7.92 -1.15 7.14
CA ASN A 133 -7.74 -2.11 8.23
C ASN A 133 -8.19 -1.55 9.58
N GLU A 134 -7.87 -0.29 9.88
CA GLU A 134 -8.32 0.37 11.10
C GLU A 134 -9.86 0.48 11.15
N SER A 135 -10.50 0.85 10.04
CA SER A 135 -11.96 0.91 9.91
C SER A 135 -12.62 -0.45 10.13
N LEU A 136 -12.06 -1.52 9.54
CA LEU A 136 -12.52 -2.90 9.72
C LEU A 136 -12.39 -3.35 11.18
N ARG A 137 -11.27 -3.03 11.86
CA ARG A 137 -11.08 -3.32 13.30
C ARG A 137 -12.13 -2.61 14.16
N LYS A 138 -12.46 -1.36 13.85
CA LYS A 138 -13.55 -0.62 14.54
C LYS A 138 -14.90 -1.31 14.37
N LYS A 139 -15.23 -1.76 13.15
CA LYS A 139 -16.45 -2.54 12.87
C LYS A 139 -16.49 -3.86 13.65
N ILE A 140 -15.39 -4.62 13.64
CA ILE A 140 -15.27 -5.86 14.42
C ILE A 140 -15.54 -5.59 15.91
N ASN A 141 -14.95 -4.53 16.48
CA ASN A 141 -15.16 -4.20 17.89
C ASN A 141 -16.62 -3.83 18.19
N SER A 142 -17.26 -3.06 17.30
CA SER A 142 -18.70 -2.74 17.41
C SER A 142 -19.57 -4.00 17.36
N LEU A 143 -19.29 -4.91 16.42
CA LEU A 143 -19.99 -6.19 16.29
C LEU A 143 -19.78 -7.10 17.50
N LYS A 144 -18.57 -7.14 18.07
CA LYS A 144 -18.26 -7.87 19.31
C LYS A 144 -19.08 -7.33 20.49
N ALA A 145 -19.21 -6.00 20.61
CA ALA A 145 -20.04 -5.36 21.65
C ALA A 145 -21.54 -5.64 21.47
N GLU A 146 -22.03 -5.62 20.22
CA GLU A 146 -23.42 -5.99 19.90
C GLU A 146 -23.67 -7.45 20.29
N LYS A 147 -22.82 -8.37 19.84
CA LYS A 147 -22.92 -9.80 20.17
C LYS A 147 -22.96 -10.03 21.67
N TYR A 148 -22.08 -9.37 22.43
CA TYR A 148 -22.06 -9.46 23.89
C TYR A 148 -23.40 -9.04 24.50
N THR A 149 -23.96 -7.91 24.05
CA THR A 149 -25.26 -7.40 24.49
C THR A 149 -26.39 -8.40 24.20
N LEU A 150 -26.43 -8.95 22.98
CA LEU A 150 -27.43 -9.95 22.59
C LEU A 150 -27.33 -11.22 23.45
N GLN A 151 -26.10 -11.69 23.72
CA GLN A 151 -25.87 -12.85 24.58
C GLN A 151 -26.28 -12.61 26.02
N MET A 152 -26.10 -11.39 26.55
CA MET A 152 -26.58 -11.03 27.88
C MET A 152 -28.10 -10.99 27.95
N PHE A 153 -28.78 -10.41 26.97
CA PHE A 153 -30.24 -10.46 26.89
C PHE A 153 -30.79 -11.89 26.83
N GLN A 154 -30.12 -12.80 26.12
CA GLN A 154 -30.50 -14.21 26.10
C GLN A 154 -30.31 -14.91 27.45
N LYS A 155 -29.33 -14.51 28.26
CA LYS A 155 -29.11 -15.09 29.60
C LYS A 155 -30.12 -14.60 30.63
N VAL A 156 -30.53 -13.33 30.54
CA VAL A 156 -31.52 -12.73 31.46
C VAL A 156 -32.95 -13.22 31.19
N ASN A 157 -33.26 -13.58 29.94
CA ASN A 157 -34.59 -14.04 29.52
C ASN A 157 -34.73 -15.57 29.39
N LYS A 158 -33.78 -16.33 29.95
CA LYS A 158 -33.85 -17.79 30.11
C LYS A 158 -34.34 -18.12 31.52
#